data_AF-A0A3E0WWS8-F1
#
_entry.id   AF-A0A3E0WWS8-F1
#
_cell.length_a   1.000
_cell.length_b   1.000
_cell.length_c   1.000
_cell.angle_alpha   90.00
_cell.angle_beta   90.00
_cell.angle_gamma   90.00
#
_symmetry.space_group_name_H-M   'P 1'
#
loop_
_entity.id
_entity.type
_entity.pdbx_description
1 polymer ?
#
loop_
_entity_poly.entity_id
_entity_poly.type
_entity_poly.pdbx_seq_one_letter_code
_entity_poly.pdbx_strand_id
1 'polypeptide(L)'
;MEGEVRFIYSLLAYISLPIVLAWLAYRGLREPAYRTGWGQRLALDFRTVPSGCIWLHAASVGEVQAAIPLIHALREEYPDKPLHVTTITPTGRERLGQLCGEEVSHSYLPLDVPGAVRRFLNRMRPEVGVILEVELWPNLLYQLRRRRVPLFWSMDAYLNVR
;
A
#
# COMPACT_ATOMS: atom_id res chain seq x y z
N MET A 1 -21.62 13.16 -10.59
CA MET A 1 -20.64 13.80 -9.70
C MET A 1 -19.49 12.87 -9.27
N GLU A 2 -19.66 11.86 -8.40
CA GLU A 2 -18.51 11.01 -7.95
C GLU A 2 -17.71 10.38 -9.12
N GLY A 3 -18.41 9.91 -10.16
CA GLY A 3 -17.79 9.29 -11.33
C GLY A 3 -16.95 10.25 -12.19
N GLU A 4 -17.40 11.50 -12.32
CA GLU A 4 -16.74 12.54 -13.13
C GLU A 4 -15.47 13.03 -12.45
N VAL A 5 -15.53 13.27 -11.13
CA VAL A 5 -14.36 13.65 -10.32
C VAL A 5 -13.28 12.56 -10.39
N ARG A 6 -13.67 11.29 -10.24
CA ARG A 6 -12.72 10.16 -10.37
C ARG A 6 -12.13 10.04 -11.78
N PHE A 7 -12.93 10.31 -12.82
CA PHE A 7 -12.44 10.28 -14.20
C PHE A 7 -11.37 11.34 -14.44
N ILE A 8 -11.63 12.60 -14.02
CA ILE A 8 -10.66 13.70 -14.09
C ILE A 8 -9.41 13.35 -13.28
N TYR A 9 -9.59 12.86 -12.05
CA TYR A 9 -8.47 12.39 -11.22
C TYR A 9 -7.64 11.33 -11.93
N SER A 10 -8.28 10.33 -12.54
CA SER A 10 -7.60 9.25 -13.27
C SER A 10 -6.82 9.78 -14.47
N LEU A 11 -7.38 10.74 -15.21
CA LEU A 11 -6.71 11.37 -16.34
C LEU A 11 -5.47 12.13 -15.87
N LEU A 12 -5.61 12.94 -14.81
CA LEU A 12 -4.49 13.66 -14.20
C LEU A 12 -3.42 12.70 -13.66
N ALA A 13 -3.81 11.59 -13.04
CA ALA A 13 -2.89 10.56 -12.55
C ALA A 13 -2.10 9.90 -13.70
N TYR A 14 -2.74 9.67 -14.86
CA TYR A 14 -2.03 9.16 -16.03
C TYR A 14 -1.10 10.19 -16.67
N ILE A 15 -1.51 11.46 -16.73
CA ILE A 15 -0.68 12.56 -17.24
C ILE A 15 0.53 12.81 -16.34
N SER A 16 0.36 12.71 -15.02
CA SER A 16 1.45 12.90 -14.06
C SER A 16 2.39 11.70 -13.98
N LEU A 17 1.94 10.50 -14.39
CA LEU A 17 2.74 9.27 -14.36
C LEU A 17 4.15 9.42 -14.95
N PRO A 18 4.37 9.92 -16.19
CA PRO A 18 5.72 10.11 -16.72
C PRO A 18 6.57 11.07 -15.87
N ILE A 19 5.96 12.12 -15.30
CA ILE A 19 6.66 13.09 -14.44
C ILE A 19 7.07 12.42 -13.12
N VAL A 20 6.16 11.68 -12.49
CA VAL A 20 6.42 10.93 -11.25
C VAL A 20 7.52 9.89 -11.48
N LEU A 21 7.48 9.16 -12.60
CA LEU A 21 8.51 8.19 -12.96
C LEU A 21 9.84 8.89 -13.23
N ALA A 22 9.88 10.00 -13.97
CA ALA A 22 11.11 10.76 -14.20
C ALA A 22 11.71 11.29 -12.87
N TRP A 23 10.86 11.79 -11.97
CA TRP A 23 11.28 12.24 -10.65
C TRP A 23 11.81 11.10 -9.77
N LEU A 24 11.14 9.95 -9.76
CA LEU A 24 11.62 8.75 -9.05
C LEU A 24 12.95 8.25 -9.64
N ALA A 25 13.14 8.30 -10.96
CA ALA A 25 14.40 7.95 -11.61
C ALA A 25 15.52 8.91 -11.20
N TYR A 26 15.23 10.21 -11.26
CA TYR A 26 16.16 11.25 -10.84
C TYR A 26 16.56 11.11 -9.37
N ARG A 27 15.59 10.88 -8.47
CA ARG A 27 15.89 10.58 -7.06
C ARG A 27 16.65 9.29 -6.91
N GLY A 28 16.33 8.26 -7.69
CA GLY A 28 17.09 7.02 -7.75
C GLY A 28 18.57 7.24 -8.05
N LEU A 29 18.92 8.23 -8.89
CA LEU A 29 20.33 8.56 -9.14
C LEU A 29 21.06 9.01 -7.87
N ARG A 30 20.38 9.73 -6.96
CA ARG A 30 20.93 10.25 -5.70
C ARG A 30 20.78 9.28 -4.51
N GLU A 31 19.68 8.53 -4.46
CA GLU A 31 19.30 7.64 -3.38
C GLU A 31 19.06 6.22 -3.93
N PRO A 32 20.03 5.30 -3.77
CA PRO A 32 19.95 3.95 -4.33
C PRO A 32 18.68 3.17 -3.93
N ALA A 33 18.14 3.45 -2.74
CA ALA A 33 16.90 2.83 -2.24
C ALA A 33 15.67 3.11 -3.12
N TYR A 34 15.66 4.20 -3.90
CA TYR A 34 14.60 4.51 -4.86
C TYR A 34 14.78 3.81 -6.22
N ARG A 35 15.95 3.20 -6.49
CA ARG A 35 16.19 2.41 -7.72
C ARG A 35 15.47 1.07 -7.70
N THR A 36 15.02 0.60 -6.54
CA THR A 36 14.37 -0.70 -6.37
C THR A 36 12.84 -0.57 -6.22
N GLY A 37 12.11 -1.64 -6.54
CA GLY A 37 10.65 -1.70 -6.34
C GLY A 37 9.80 -0.99 -7.39
N TRP A 38 10.37 -0.60 -8.53
CA TRP A 38 9.63 -0.01 -9.66
C TRP A 38 8.52 -0.92 -10.18
N GLY A 39 8.83 -2.22 -10.30
CA GLY A 39 7.85 -3.23 -10.68
C GLY A 39 6.66 -3.28 -9.72
N GLN A 40 6.87 -3.12 -8.41
CA GLN A 40 5.79 -3.06 -7.42
C GLN A 40 4.97 -1.77 -7.56
N ARG A 41 5.63 -0.61 -7.64
CA ARG A 41 4.94 0.69 -7.81
C ARG A 41 4.09 0.77 -9.07
N LEU A 42 4.51 0.11 -10.16
CA LEU A 42 3.74 0.02 -11.40
C LEU A 42 2.80 -1.18 -11.48
N ALA A 43 2.74 -1.99 -10.43
CA ALA A 43 1.98 -3.24 -10.40
C ALA A 43 2.32 -4.24 -11.51
N LEU A 44 3.60 -4.33 -11.85
CA LEU A 44 4.17 -5.27 -12.82
C LEU A 44 4.90 -6.44 -12.13
N ASP A 45 5.32 -6.26 -10.87
CA ASP A 45 6.01 -7.29 -10.10
C ASP A 45 5.40 -7.45 -8.71
N PHE A 46 4.47 -8.39 -8.58
CA PHE A 46 3.81 -8.77 -7.33
C PHE A 46 3.81 -10.28 -7.12
N ARG A 47 4.90 -10.95 -7.52
CA ARG A 47 5.02 -12.40 -7.37
C ARG A 47 4.92 -12.83 -5.90
N THR A 48 5.42 -11.99 -4.99
CA THR A 48 5.48 -12.22 -3.53
C THR A 48 4.22 -11.82 -2.75
N VAL A 49 3.20 -11.25 -3.41
CA VAL A 49 1.96 -10.85 -2.73
C VAL A 49 1.05 -12.07 -2.57
N PRO A 50 0.66 -12.44 -1.34
CA PRO A 50 -0.28 -13.54 -1.11
C PRO A 50 -1.68 -13.16 -1.61
N SER A 51 -2.46 -14.17 -1.99
CA SER A 51 -3.87 -14.00 -2.34
C SER A 51 -4.76 -14.30 -1.13
N GLY A 52 -5.88 -13.60 -0.96
CA GLY A 52 -6.82 -13.88 0.14
C GLY A 52 -6.28 -13.43 1.50
N CYS A 53 -5.52 -12.34 1.53
CA CYS A 53 -4.84 -11.87 2.72
C CYS A 53 -5.67 -10.85 3.51
N ILE A 54 -5.30 -10.69 4.78
CA ILE A 54 -5.54 -9.46 5.53
C ILE A 54 -4.52 -8.44 4.99
N TRP A 55 -5.01 -7.29 4.52
CA TRP A 55 -4.15 -6.23 3.97
C TRP A 55 -4.07 -5.05 4.92
N LEU A 56 -2.86 -4.58 5.19
CA LEU A 56 -2.60 -3.41 6.01
C LEU A 56 -1.75 -2.39 5.23
N HIS A 57 -2.10 -1.12 5.32
CA HIS A 57 -1.39 -0.02 4.68
C HIS A 57 -0.83 0.95 5.72
N ALA A 58 0.49 1.13 5.66
CA ALA A 58 1.27 2.04 6.50
C ALA A 58 2.27 2.80 5.60
N ALA A 59 1.92 4.02 5.18
CA ALA A 59 2.64 4.80 4.19
C ALA A 59 4.04 5.23 4.66
N SER A 60 4.15 5.57 5.95
CA SER A 60 5.34 6.14 6.58
C SER A 60 6.02 5.22 7.61
N VAL A 61 7.21 5.61 8.07
CA VAL A 61 7.92 4.94 9.17
C VAL A 61 7.12 4.99 10.47
N GLY A 62 6.47 6.14 10.76
CA GLY A 62 5.66 6.30 11.96
C GLY A 62 4.47 5.36 11.97
N GLU A 63 3.77 5.27 10.84
CA GLU A 63 2.67 4.30 10.69
C GLU A 63 3.15 2.86 10.78
N VAL A 64 4.29 2.51 10.18
CA VAL A 64 4.84 1.15 10.31
C VAL A 64 5.08 0.80 11.78
N GLN A 65 5.61 1.73 12.58
CA GLN A 65 5.80 1.51 14.01
C GLN A 65 4.46 1.38 14.76
N ALA A 66 3.49 2.23 14.44
CA ALA A 66 2.14 2.15 15.01
C ALA A 66 1.40 0.85 14.62
N ALA A 67 1.71 0.28 13.45
CA ALA A 67 1.11 -0.95 12.96
C ALA A 67 1.62 -2.21 13.67
N ILE A 68 2.80 -2.18 14.30
CA ILE A 68 3.44 -3.39 14.85
C ILE A 68 2.55 -4.15 15.85
N PRO A 69 1.95 -3.51 16.88
CA PRO A 69 1.08 -4.22 17.80
C PRO A 69 -0.12 -4.87 17.10
N LEU A 70 -0.69 -4.19 16.10
CA LEU A 70 -1.79 -4.71 15.31
C LEU A 70 -1.35 -5.89 14.42
N ILE A 71 -0.17 -5.81 13.82
CA ILE A 71 0.43 -6.89 13.03
C ILE A 71 0.59 -8.15 13.89
N HIS A 72 1.11 -8.02 15.11
CA HIS A 72 1.25 -9.16 16.03
C HIS A 72 -0.12 -9.74 16.43
N ALA A 73 -1.05 -8.89 16.87
CA ALA A 73 -2.39 -9.33 17.26
C ALA A 73 -3.13 -10.05 16.13
N LEU A 74 -3.05 -9.55 14.89
CA LEU A 74 -3.68 -10.19 13.73
C LEU A 74 -3.07 -11.56 13.41
N ARG A 75 -1.78 -11.75 13.64
CA ARG A 75 -1.12 -13.04 13.39
C ARG A 75 -1.39 -14.06 14.48
N GLU A 76 -1.54 -13.61 15.72
CA GLU A 76 -1.96 -14.46 16.83
C GLU A 76 -3.41 -14.93 16.67
N GLU A 77 -4.31 -14.02 16.29
CA GLU A 77 -5.74 -14.32 16.13
C GLU A 77 -6.05 -15.08 14.84
N TYR A 78 -5.32 -14.78 13.75
CA TYR A 78 -5.54 -15.38 12.43
C TYR A 78 -4.27 -16.03 11.85
N PRO A 79 -3.70 -17.06 12.51
CA PRO A 79 -2.42 -17.65 12.12
C PRO A 79 -2.44 -18.28 10.71
N ASP A 80 -3.61 -18.75 10.26
CA ASP A 80 -3.78 -19.37 8.94
C ASP A 80 -4.05 -18.35 7.81
N LYS A 81 -4.24 -17.07 8.15
CA LYS A 81 -4.51 -16.02 7.16
C LYS A 81 -3.21 -15.30 6.80
N PRO A 82 -2.87 -15.23 5.50
CA PRO A 82 -1.73 -14.41 5.09
C PRO A 82 -1.94 -12.95 5.47
N LEU A 83 -0.92 -12.30 6.02
CA LEU A 83 -0.90 -10.87 6.27
C LEU A 83 0.00 -10.20 5.23
N HIS A 84 -0.51 -9.16 4.56
CA HIS A 84 0.26 -8.37 3.62
C HIS A 84 0.29 -6.90 4.01
N VAL A 85 1.48 -6.33 4.15
CA VAL A 85 1.66 -4.92 4.52
C VAL A 85 2.22 -4.14 3.34
N THR A 86 1.60 -3.01 3.04
CA THR A 86 2.08 -2.09 2.00
C THR A 86 2.63 -0.81 2.60
N THR A 87 3.74 -0.33 2.04
CA THR A 87 4.35 0.96 2.37
C THR A 87 4.54 1.82 1.12
N ILE A 88 4.82 3.11 1.29
CA ILE A 88 5.13 4.01 0.15
C ILE A 88 6.61 4.39 0.17
N THR A 89 7.11 4.70 1.37
CA THR A 89 8.48 5.17 1.58
C THR A 89 9.48 4.01 1.66
N PRO A 90 10.70 4.14 1.08
CA PRO A 90 11.75 3.15 1.24
C PRO A 90 12.17 2.93 2.70
N THR A 91 12.19 4.01 3.50
CA THR A 91 12.48 3.94 4.93
C THR A 91 11.40 3.18 5.69
N GLY A 92 10.12 3.37 5.36
CA GLY A 92 9.03 2.57 5.92
C GLY A 92 9.18 1.09 5.59
N ARG A 93 9.51 0.75 4.33
CA ARG A 93 9.78 -0.63 3.91
C ARG A 93 10.95 -1.26 4.67
N GLU A 94 12.05 -0.54 4.80
CA GLU A 94 13.23 -1.00 5.53
C GLU A 94 12.88 -1.23 7.00
N ARG A 95 12.20 -0.26 7.64
CA ARG A 95 11.80 -0.38 9.04
C ARG A 95 10.88 -1.57 9.28
N LEU A 96 9.94 -1.81 8.38
CA LEU A 96 9.05 -2.97 8.45
C LEU A 96 9.84 -4.28 8.37
N GLY A 97 10.78 -4.38 7.43
CA GLY A 97 11.65 -5.55 7.31
C GLY A 97 12.52 -5.79 8.56
N GLN A 98 12.99 -4.72 9.21
CA GLN A 98 13.74 -4.83 10.48
C GLN A 98 12.87 -5.33 11.64
N LEU A 99 11.60 -4.92 11.70
CA LEU A 99 10.72 -5.21 12.84
C LEU A 99 9.95 -6.52 12.68
N CYS A 100 9.59 -6.90 11.45
CA CYS A 100 8.77 -8.07 11.17
C CYS A 100 9.49 -9.16 10.38
N GLY A 101 10.72 -8.91 9.89
CA GLY A 101 11.49 -9.89 9.12
C GLY A 101 10.72 -10.47 7.94
N GLU A 102 10.82 -11.79 7.77
CA GLU A 102 10.07 -12.57 6.76
C GLU A 102 8.68 -13.01 7.26
N GLU A 103 8.31 -12.66 8.49
CA GLU A 103 7.09 -13.13 9.10
C GLU A 103 5.82 -12.49 8.50
N VAL A 104 6.00 -11.40 7.75
CA VAL A 104 4.93 -10.66 7.08
C VAL A 104 5.34 -10.38 5.64
N SER A 105 4.47 -10.72 4.69
CA SER A 105 4.69 -10.33 3.30
C SER A 105 4.53 -8.83 3.16
N HIS A 106 5.45 -8.16 2.47
CA HIS A 106 5.35 -6.71 2.27
C HIS A 106 5.78 -6.25 0.88
N SER A 107 5.17 -5.16 0.42
CA SER A 107 5.48 -4.56 -0.88
C SER A 107 5.22 -3.04 -0.88
N TYR A 108 5.66 -2.35 -1.93
CA TYR A 108 5.21 -0.97 -2.13
C TYR A 108 3.75 -0.95 -2.61
N LEU A 109 2.95 -0.03 -2.08
CA LEU A 109 1.65 0.28 -2.66
C LEU A 109 1.84 0.74 -4.12
N PRO A 110 1.04 0.25 -5.09
CA PRO A 110 1.12 0.74 -6.46
C PRO A 110 0.70 2.21 -6.54
N LEU A 111 1.18 2.91 -7.57
CA LEU A 111 0.67 4.22 -7.94
C LEU A 111 -0.83 4.15 -8.22
N ASP A 112 -1.57 5.19 -7.81
CA ASP A 112 -3.04 5.23 -7.89
C ASP A 112 -3.59 5.49 -9.30
N VAL A 113 -3.08 4.74 -10.27
CA VAL A 113 -3.61 4.68 -11.63
C VAL A 113 -4.53 3.45 -11.77
N PRO A 114 -5.68 3.56 -12.45
CA PRO A 114 -6.68 2.49 -12.53
C PRO A 114 -6.11 1.11 -12.92
N GLY A 115 -5.18 1.09 -13.88
CA GLY A 115 -4.53 -0.14 -14.34
C GLY A 115 -3.67 -0.81 -13.28
N ALA A 116 -2.86 -0.05 -12.54
CA ALA A 116 -1.95 -0.60 -11.54
C ALA A 116 -2.70 -1.10 -10.32
N VAL A 117 -3.62 -0.29 -9.78
CA VAL A 117 -4.51 -0.65 -8.68
C VAL A 117 -5.31 -1.91 -9.02
N ARG A 118 -5.88 -1.99 -10.23
CA ARG A 118 -6.64 -3.18 -10.66
C ARG A 118 -5.78 -4.43 -10.66
N ARG A 119 -4.55 -4.37 -11.19
CA ARG A 119 -3.62 -5.51 -11.19
C ARG A 119 -3.25 -5.93 -9.78
N PHE A 120 -2.92 -4.97 -8.92
CA PHE A 120 -2.59 -5.21 -7.52
C PHE A 120 -3.72 -5.93 -6.77
N LEU A 121 -4.93 -5.36 -6.78
CA LEU A 121 -6.07 -5.94 -6.06
C LEU A 121 -6.54 -7.27 -6.66
N ASN A 122 -6.36 -7.50 -7.97
CA ASN A 122 -6.65 -8.79 -8.60
C ASN A 122 -5.67 -9.89 -8.15
N ARG A 123 -4.42 -9.52 -7.88
CA ARG A 123 -3.37 -10.43 -7.39
C ARG A 123 -3.55 -10.71 -5.90
N MET A 124 -3.73 -9.65 -5.11
CA MET A 124 -3.82 -9.69 -3.65
C MET A 124 -5.14 -10.28 -3.16
N ARG A 125 -6.25 -9.96 -3.84
CA ARG A 125 -7.62 -10.37 -3.45
C ARG A 125 -7.84 -10.26 -1.93
N PRO A 126 -7.67 -9.06 -1.34
CA PRO A 126 -7.76 -8.91 0.11
C PRO A 126 -9.15 -9.30 0.60
N GLU A 127 -9.20 -10.01 1.72
CA GLU A 127 -10.45 -10.31 2.43
C GLU A 127 -10.91 -9.11 3.26
N VAL A 128 -9.95 -8.34 3.77
CA VAL A 128 -10.15 -7.11 4.53
C VAL A 128 -8.95 -6.19 4.32
N GLY A 129 -9.19 -4.87 4.31
CA GLY A 129 -8.15 -3.85 4.33
C GLY A 129 -8.17 -3.03 5.62
N VAL A 130 -6.99 -2.67 6.11
CA VAL A 130 -6.79 -1.71 7.20
C VAL A 130 -5.85 -0.62 6.71
N ILE A 131 -6.26 0.64 6.80
CA ILE A 131 -5.43 1.80 6.45
C ILE A 131 -5.17 2.59 7.73
N LEU A 132 -3.89 2.80 8.07
CA LEU A 132 -3.51 3.45 9.33
C LEU A 132 -3.68 4.96 9.33
N GLU A 133 -3.49 5.61 8.19
CA GLU A 133 -3.71 7.04 8.03
C GLU A 133 -4.45 7.35 6.72
N VAL A 134 -5.12 8.50 6.69
CA VAL A 134 -5.97 8.91 5.57
C VAL A 134 -5.13 9.38 4.39
N GLU A 135 -4.61 8.44 3.61
CA GLU A 135 -4.27 8.67 2.21
C GLU A 135 -5.42 8.22 1.31
N LEU A 136 -6.33 9.15 1.01
CA LEU A 136 -7.48 8.92 0.13
C LEU A 136 -7.03 8.77 -1.33
N TRP A 137 -6.71 7.54 -1.74
CA TRP A 137 -6.40 7.18 -3.12
C TRP A 137 -7.69 6.81 -3.89
N PRO A 138 -8.27 7.71 -4.72
CA PRO A 138 -9.60 7.52 -5.28
C PRO A 138 -9.75 6.27 -6.14
N ASN A 139 -8.71 5.86 -6.89
CA ASN A 139 -8.81 4.66 -7.72
C ASN A 139 -8.74 3.39 -6.86
N LEU A 140 -7.88 3.36 -5.84
CA LEU A 140 -7.81 2.29 -4.84
C LEU A 140 -9.16 2.09 -4.14
N LEU A 141 -9.72 3.16 -3.59
CA LEU A 141 -11.01 3.12 -2.88
C LEU A 141 -12.14 2.68 -3.80
N TYR A 142 -12.19 3.21 -5.02
CA TYR A 142 -13.17 2.80 -6.02
C TYR A 142 -13.08 1.30 -6.33
N GLN A 143 -11.86 0.78 -6.48
CA GLN A 143 -11.64 -0.63 -6.80
C GLN A 143 -11.92 -1.57 -5.62
N LEU A 144 -11.65 -1.14 -4.38
CA LEU A 144 -12.02 -1.86 -3.15
C LEU A 144 -13.54 -1.90 -2.99
N ARG A 145 -14.21 -0.75 -3.13
CA ARG A 145 -15.69 -0.63 -3.09
C ARG A 145 -16.34 -1.54 -4.13
N ARG A 146 -15.84 -1.53 -5.37
CA ARG A 146 -16.33 -2.39 -6.45
C ARG A 146 -16.18 -3.88 -6.14
N ARG A 147 -15.14 -4.27 -5.39
CA ARG A 147 -14.89 -5.66 -4.96
C ARG A 147 -15.58 -6.02 -3.64
N ARG A 148 -16.28 -5.08 -3.00
CA ARG A 148 -16.92 -5.26 -1.67
C ARG A 148 -15.93 -5.70 -0.60
N VAL A 149 -14.68 -5.23 -0.69
CA VAL A 149 -13.67 -5.49 0.34
C VAL A 149 -13.97 -4.57 1.53
N PRO A 150 -14.21 -5.11 2.75
CA PRO A 150 -14.32 -4.32 3.95
C PRO A 150 -13.03 -3.54 4.21
N LEU A 151 -13.16 -2.26 4.56
CA LEU A 151 -12.02 -1.38 4.77
C LEU A 151 -12.18 -0.66 6.11
N PHE A 152 -11.22 -0.87 7.01
CA PHE A 152 -11.10 -0.19 8.29
C PHE A 152 -10.05 0.90 8.19
N TRP A 153 -10.31 2.03 8.85
CA TRP A 153 -9.47 3.21 8.78
C TRP A 153 -9.20 3.64 10.22
N SER A 154 -7.93 3.75 10.59
CA SER A 154 -7.55 4.34 11.87
C SER A 154 -7.35 5.84 11.65
N MET A 155 -8.00 6.68 12.45
CA MET A 155 -7.85 8.15 12.36
C MET A 155 -6.94 8.70 13.48
N ASP A 156 -6.57 7.86 14.46
CA ASP A 156 -6.00 8.28 15.76
C ASP A 156 -4.63 7.66 16.09
N ALA A 157 -3.89 7.13 15.11
CA ALA A 157 -2.58 6.49 15.37
C ALA A 157 -1.52 7.46 15.97
N TYR A 158 -1.77 8.77 16.00
CA TYR A 158 -0.88 9.78 16.59
C TYR A 158 -1.21 10.18 18.04
N LEU A 159 -2.33 9.73 18.65
CA LEU A 159 -2.76 10.28 19.95
C LEU A 159 -2.42 9.45 21.19
N ASN A 160 -1.88 8.23 21.07
CA ASN A 160 -1.61 7.36 22.24
C ASN A 160 -0.17 6.83 22.32
N VAL A 161 0.82 7.67 22.02
CA VAL A 161 2.16 7.52 22.60
C VAL A 161 2.31 8.53 23.73
N ARG A 162 1.80 8.16 24.91
CA ARG A 162 2.15 8.75 26.20
C ARG A 162 2.40 7.65 27.21
#